data_AF-A0A7Y1XT88-F1
#
_entry.id   AF-A0A7Y1XT88-F1
#
_cell.length_a   1.000
_cell.length_b   1.000
_cell.length_c   1.000
_cell.angle_alpha   90.00
_cell.angle_beta   90.00
_cell.angle_gamma   90.00
#
_symmetry.space_group_name_H-M   'P 1'
#
loop_
_entity.id
_entity.type
_entity.pdbx_description
1 polymer ?
#
loop_
_entity_poly.entity_id
_entity_poly.type
_entity_poly.pdbx_seq_one_letter_code
_entity_poly.pdbx_strand_id
1 'polypeptide(L)' 'MKIVFLIAAMMATGLIDSAVAAPKSSKQRCEIVKKKIRDIESRMRAGYSASQGIRLEQRLRELKKDRYRYCR' A
#
# COMPACT_ATOMS: atom_id res chain seq x y z
N MET A 1 -1.13 22.73 -43.15
CA MET A 1 -1.93 23.25 -42.01
C MET A 1 -2.99 22.26 -41.48
N LYS A 2 -2.92 20.96 -41.80
CA LYS A 2 -3.84 19.91 -41.28
C LYS A 2 -3.28 19.15 -40.06
N ILE A 3 -1.96 19.22 -39.84
CA ILE A 3 -1.25 18.47 -38.79
C ILE A 3 -1.40 19.13 -37.41
N VAL A 4 -1.49 20.46 -37.35
CA VAL A 4 -1.61 21.20 -36.08
C VAL A 4 -2.97 20.96 -35.40
N PHE A 5 -4.03 20.68 -36.16
CA PHE A 5 -5.35 20.38 -35.62
C PHE A 5 -5.45 19.00 -34.95
N LEU A 6 -4.56 18.05 -35.27
CA LEU A 6 -4.60 16.70 -34.70
C LEU A 6 -4.01 16.62 -33.28
N ILE A 7 -3.15 17.56 -32.89
CA ILE A 7 -2.46 17.52 -31.59
C ILE A 7 -3.37 18.06 -30.46
N ALA A 8 -4.34 18.92 -30.79
CA ALA A 8 -5.27 19.52 -29.82
C ALA A 8 -6.32 18.54 -29.27
N ALA A 9 -6.58 17.42 -29.94
CA ALA A 9 -7.63 16.47 -29.55
C ALA A 9 -7.19 15.43 -28.50
N MET A 10 -5.90 15.32 -28.20
CA MET A 10 -5.35 14.26 -27.34
C MET A 10 -5.20 14.64 -25.86
N MET A 11 -5.62 15.84 -25.45
CA MET A 11 -5.50 16.33 -24.07
C MET A 11 -6.80 16.37 -23.26
N ALA A 12 -7.88 15.74 -23.73
CA ALA A 12 -9.22 15.90 -23.14
C ALA A 12 -9.81 14.67 -22.44
N THR A 13 -8.99 13.70 -22.00
CA THR A 13 -9.49 12.55 -21.21
C THR A 13 -8.64 12.29 -19.98
N GLY A 14 -8.50 13.29 -19.13
CA GLY A 14 -8.20 13.07 -17.72
C GLY A 14 -9.48 12.66 -17.01
N LEU A 15 -9.91 11.41 -17.15
CA LEU A 15 -10.95 10.85 -16.29
C LEU A 15 -10.40 10.78 -14.87
N ILE A 16 -10.89 11.70 -14.04
CA ILE A 16 -10.65 11.70 -12.60
C ILE A 16 -11.46 10.54 -12.03
N ASP A 17 -10.90 9.34 -12.07
CA ASP A 17 -11.46 8.17 -11.40
C ASP A 17 -11.25 8.34 -9.89
N SER A 18 -12.16 9.10 -9.27
CA SER A 18 -12.27 9.19 -7.81
C SER A 18 -12.88 7.88 -7.31
N ALA A 19 -12.11 6.79 -7.39
CA ALA A 19 -12.47 5.52 -6.79
C ALA A 19 -12.46 5.67 -5.27
N VAL A 20 -13.61 6.06 -4.71
CA VAL A 20 -13.89 5.96 -3.27
C VAL A 20 -13.86 4.48 -2.91
N ALA A 21 -12.69 4.01 -2.48
CA ALA A 21 -12.53 2.64 -2.03
C ALA A 21 -13.44 2.41 -0.82
N ALA A 22 -14.45 1.54 -0.98
CA ALA A 22 -15.35 1.16 0.09
C ALA A 22 -14.58 0.74 1.36
N PRO A 23 -15.09 1.04 2.57
CA PRO A 23 -14.41 0.72 3.82
C PRO A 23 -14.20 -0.79 3.91
N LYS A 24 -12.93 -1.21 3.98
CA LYS A 24 -12.55 -2.63 4.09
C LYS A 24 -13.13 -3.25 5.36
N SER A 25 -13.72 -4.44 5.23
CA SER A 25 -14.21 -5.25 6.35
C SER A 25 -13.07 -5.64 7.31
N SER A 26 -13.40 -5.97 8.56
CA SER A 26 -12.42 -6.43 9.57
C SER A 26 -11.59 -7.62 9.06
N LYS A 27 -12.24 -8.61 8.44
CA LYS A 27 -11.58 -9.77 7.82
C LYS A 27 -10.58 -9.37 6.74
N GLN A 28 -10.95 -8.44 5.87
CA GLN A 28 -10.06 -7.98 4.80
C GLN A 28 -8.89 -7.15 5.35
N ARG A 29 -9.13 -6.33 6.40
CA ARG A 29 -8.06 -5.63 7.13
C ARG A 29 -7.10 -6.60 7.81
N CYS A 30 -7.62 -7.66 8.43
CA CYS A 30 -6.82 -8.71 9.04
C CYS A 30 -5.83 -9.33 8.06
N GLU A 31 -6.29 -9.72 6.87
CA GLU A 31 -5.43 -10.34 5.86
C GLU A 31 -4.36 -9.36 5.32
N ILE A 32 -4.70 -8.07 5.19
CA ILE A 32 -3.72 -7.04 4.82
C ILE A 32 -2.64 -6.91 5.89
N VAL A 33 -3.03 -6.87 7.17
CA VAL A 33 -2.06 -6.78 8.27
C VAL A 33 -1.16 -8.01 8.30
N LYS A 34 -1.72 -9.22 8.18
CA LYS A 34 -0.94 -10.46 8.08
C LYS A 34 0.05 -10.43 6.92
N LYS A 35 -0.37 -9.95 5.74
CA LYS A 35 0.52 -9.82 4.57
C LYS A 35 1.68 -8.87 4.86
N LYS A 36 1.41 -7.71 5.46
CA LYS A 36 2.45 -6.73 5.82
C LYS A 36 3.44 -7.27 6.86
N ILE A 37 2.96 -8.02 7.86
CA ILE A 37 3.81 -8.68 8.85
C ILE A 37 4.78 -9.64 8.16
N ARG A 38 4.26 -10.51 7.28
CA ARG A 38 5.09 -11.47 6.53
C ARG A 38 6.14 -10.80 5.66
N ASP A 39 5.79 -9.70 5.00
CA ASP A 39 6.72 -8.92 4.18
C ASP A 39 7.88 -8.37 5.02
N ILE A 40 7.58 -7.75 6.17
CA ILE A 40 8.61 -7.26 7.08
C ILE A 40 9.50 -8.38 7.61
N GLU A 41 8.90 -9.49 8.06
CA GLU A 41 9.67 -10.65 8.54
C GLU A 41 10.52 -11.29 7.44
N SER A 42 10.06 -11.24 6.18
CA SER A 42 10.87 -11.66 5.02
C SER A 42 12.05 -10.73 4.80
N ARG A 43 11.84 -9.42 4.85
CA ARG A 43 12.92 -8.41 4.73
C ARG A 43 13.92 -8.51 5.88
N MET A 44 13.44 -8.80 7.09
CA MET A 44 14.31 -9.02 8.24
C MET A 44 15.21 -10.25 8.04
N ARG A 45 14.68 -11.33 7.47
CA ARG A 45 15.45 -12.54 7.15
C ARG A 45 16.43 -12.36 5.99
N ALA A 46 16.10 -11.52 5.02
CA ALA A 46 16.98 -11.21 3.89
C ALA A 46 18.20 -10.35 4.28
N GLY A 47 18.20 -9.79 5.50
CA GLY A 47 19.23 -8.90 6.00
C GLY A 47 18.86 -7.43 5.85
N TYR A 48 19.35 -6.62 6.78
CA TYR A 48 19.07 -5.18 6.86
C TYR A 48 20.21 -4.47 7.59
N SER A 49 20.37 -3.17 7.32
CA SER A 49 21.27 -2.34 8.12
C SER A 49 20.65 -2.03 9.48
N ALA A 50 21.48 -1.70 10.49
CA ALA A 50 20.99 -1.41 11.84
C ALA A 50 19.85 -0.36 11.87
N SER A 51 19.97 0.73 11.09
CA SER A 51 18.94 1.77 11.01
C SER A 51 17.65 1.31 10.31
N GLN A 52 17.75 0.37 9.37
CA GLN A 52 16.58 -0.29 8.79
C GLN A 52 15.92 -1.22 9.80
N GLY A 53 16.72 -1.93 10.61
CA GLY A 53 16.25 -2.81 11.66
C GLY A 53 15.33 -2.13 12.66
N ILE A 54 15.77 -0.99 13.21
CA ILE A 54 14.98 -0.18 14.14
C ILE A 54 13.61 0.18 13.54
N ARG A 55 13.60 0.62 12.27
CA ARG A 55 12.36 0.98 11.55
C ARG A 55 11.46 -0.22 11.30
N LEU A 56 12.03 -1.36 10.90
CA LEU A 56 11.29 -2.60 10.65
C LEU A 56 10.68 -3.13 11.95
N GLU A 57 11.42 -3.13 13.06
CA GLU A 57 10.94 -3.55 14.37
C GLU A 57 9.80 -2.67 14.88
N GLN A 58 9.96 -1.34 14.80
CA GLN A 58 8.90 -0.40 15.17
C GLN A 58 7.63 -0.67 14.35
N ARG A 59 7.79 -0.83 13.03
CA ARG A 59 6.66 -1.12 12.14
C ARG A 59 6.02 -2.47 12.43
N LEU A 60 6.81 -3.48 12.76
CA LEU A 60 6.32 -4.80 13.13
C LEU A 60 5.50 -4.75 14.43
N ARG A 61 5.94 -3.96 15.42
CA ARG A 61 5.18 -3.74 16.68
C ARG A 61 3.82 -3.09 16.41
N GLU A 62 3.77 -2.07 15.56
CA GLU A 62 2.50 -1.42 15.15
C GLU A 62 1.56 -2.43 14.48
N LEU A 63 2.06 -3.19 13.50
CA LEU A 63 1.25 -4.16 12.77
C LEU A 63 0.75 -5.30 13.67
N LYS A 64 1.52 -5.72 14.68
CA LYS A 64 1.06 -6.71 15.66
C LYS A 64 -0.11 -6.19 16.50
N LYS A 65 -0.12 -4.90 16.86
CA LYS A 65 -1.27 -4.24 17.51
C LYS A 65 -2.48 -4.20 16.58
N ASP A 66 -2.29 -3.82 15.33
CA ASP A 66 -3.37 -3.82 14.32
C ASP A 66 -3.93 -5.22 14.08
N ARG A 67 -3.08 -6.24 14.11
CA ARG A 67 -3.49 -7.64 13.97
C ARG A 67 -4.42 -8.02 15.11
N TYR A 68 -4.07 -7.69 16.34
CA TYR A 68 -4.94 -7.94 17.50
C TYR A 68 -6.30 -7.23 17.37
N ARG A 69 -6.31 -6.01 16.81
CA ARG A 69 -7.54 -5.23 16.60
C ARG A 69 -8.44 -5.83 15.52
N TYR A 70 -7.88 -6.27 14.40
CA TYR A 70 -8.68 -6.64 13.21
C TYR A 70 -8.86 -8.15 13.01
N CYS A 71 -8.03 -9.00 13.61
CA CYS A 71 -8.04 -10.46 13.45
C CYS A 71 -8.65 -11.20 14.65
N ARG A 72 -9.62 -10.58 15.35
CA ARG A 72 -10.31 -11.22 16.48
C ARG A 72 -11.19 -12.37 16.03
#